data_AF-A0A1Q1C983-F1
#
_entry.id   AF-A0A1Q1C983-F1
#
_cell.length_a   1.000
_cell.length_b   1.000
_cell.length_c   1.000
_cell.angle_alpha   90.00
_cell.angle_beta   90.00
_cell.angle_gamma   90.00
#
_symmetry.space_group_name_H-M   'P 1'
#
loop_
_entity.id
_entity.type
_entity.pdbx_description
1 polymer ?
#
loop_
_entity_poly.entity_id
_entity_poly.type
_entity_poly.pdbx_seq_one_letter_code
_entity_poly.pdbx_strand_id
1 'polypeptide(L)'
;MECLFQPNAYLGDEVIDCYINLIKAQKHLKCRSGGRVHIENAFQFNFLKRDGDVEIKTEELYPIEDMTQICSAERRVLLYLDHDMVFIPINIRETHWYLAVIHARNMEIQVLDSLATSQDRKNLTDSIKGLQRQIDMISQRKELKDHRWPNLQVASWPLREIDMGYAKQTDSPSDVEILENPTDSKKRKLLHVLDDSEVVYEDEKGPITQADLQKWFVDDWDKRTPVKVSNDVCTNDFLMVGLSTKDMLVTKVDSIFVLCDYIMTIEDDTTLEMTWVRSFNPFKIEISVKDLQNILTINKDMTLRCFDMAVRLLANKESCRPKGEIINNRKHYMDMRFWRMVGFGKLPKYHQDPTTEELAKTLDCWPSMNYYITGCRYVLMPWKFNGCHALFVIDHVKKHVTFIDFTPTQNWCKHMPYKRFAEAIIMASKKYKIAYSKKRSGWAEDIFKWEHTIQTGVPIDLRGCNTSYLVLQAMAMWGNDRRMKFVGDAKIVRRNFVIDLLSYEDNSCRYAIPANIQQRLIDIAKKD
;
A
#
# COMPACT_ATOMS: atom_id res chain seq x y z
N MET A 1 4.82 16.36 11.04
CA MET A 1 4.95 17.84 11.10
C MET A 1 5.71 18.30 12.35
N GLU A 2 5.72 17.54 13.48
CA GLU A 2 6.50 17.93 14.68
C GLU A 2 7.99 18.18 14.42
N CYS A 3 8.60 17.45 13.46
CA CYS A 3 9.99 17.67 13.03
C CYS A 3 10.25 19.07 12.47
N LEU A 4 9.24 19.81 11.99
CA LEU A 4 9.41 21.20 11.55
C LEU A 4 9.65 22.19 12.71
N PHE A 5 9.32 21.80 13.94
CA PHE A 5 9.48 22.63 15.14
C PHE A 5 10.72 22.23 15.97
N GLN A 6 11.46 21.22 15.51
CA GLN A 6 12.65 20.73 16.17
C GLN A 6 13.87 21.01 15.28
N PRO A 7 14.76 21.91 15.70
CA PRO A 7 15.89 22.35 14.87
C PRO A 7 16.72 21.18 14.33
N ASN A 8 16.94 20.11 15.11
CA ASN A 8 17.77 19.00 14.66
C ASN A 8 17.01 17.78 14.12
N ALA A 9 15.69 17.88 13.93
CA ALA A 9 14.90 16.73 13.51
C ALA A 9 15.01 16.48 12.00
N TYR A 10 15.30 15.24 11.65
CA TYR A 10 15.34 14.80 10.26
C TYR A 10 13.98 15.01 9.57
N LEU A 11 14.00 15.61 8.38
CA LEU A 11 12.80 15.78 7.56
C LEU A 11 12.48 14.47 6.85
N GLY A 12 11.43 13.79 7.31
CA GLY A 12 10.92 12.58 6.68
C GLY A 12 10.26 12.84 5.31
N ASP A 13 10.04 11.75 4.57
CA ASP A 13 9.37 11.74 3.25
C ASP A 13 8.05 12.52 3.27
N GLU A 14 7.31 12.50 4.39
CA GLU A 14 6.01 13.16 4.53
C GLU A 14 6.09 14.68 4.39
N VAL A 15 7.12 15.29 4.98
CA VAL A 15 7.31 16.74 4.96
C VAL A 15 7.72 17.16 3.56
N ILE A 16 8.67 16.43 2.96
CA ILE A 16 9.15 16.68 1.61
C ILE A 16 8.01 16.51 0.59
N ASP A 17 7.20 15.45 0.70
CA ASP A 17 6.03 15.24 -0.16
C ASP A 17 4.97 16.36 0.00
N CYS A 18 4.77 16.87 1.22
CA CYS A 18 3.89 18.01 1.47
C CYS A 18 4.39 19.26 0.71
N TYR A 19 5.68 19.58 0.81
CA TYR A 19 6.29 20.68 0.08
C TYR A 19 6.21 20.49 -1.45
N ILE A 20 6.47 19.29 -1.94
CA ILE A 20 6.33 18.95 -3.37
C ILE A 20 4.89 19.19 -3.85
N ASN A 21 3.90 18.85 -3.04
CA ASN A 21 2.49 19.10 -3.39
C ASN A 21 2.18 20.61 -3.45
N LEU A 22 2.71 21.40 -2.52
CA LEU A 22 2.60 22.86 -2.58
C LEU A 22 3.25 23.43 -3.84
N ILE A 23 4.42 22.93 -4.23
CA ILE A 23 5.10 23.31 -5.48
C ILE A 23 4.25 22.93 -6.70
N LYS A 24 3.71 21.70 -6.74
CA LYS A 24 2.86 21.22 -7.85
C LYS A 24 1.56 22.00 -7.99
N ALA A 25 1.02 22.57 -6.91
CA ALA A 25 -0.18 23.40 -6.97
C ALA A 25 0.06 24.73 -7.70
N GLN A 26 1.32 25.18 -7.78
CA GLN A 26 1.67 26.43 -8.44
C GLN A 26 1.92 26.21 -9.94
N LYS A 27 0.95 26.60 -10.78
CA LYS A 27 0.99 26.38 -12.24
C LYS A 27 2.27 26.88 -12.91
N HIS A 28 2.82 28.02 -12.46
CA HIS A 28 4.05 28.59 -13.01
C HIS A 28 5.31 27.74 -12.70
N LEU A 29 5.27 26.87 -11.68
CA LEU A 29 6.38 25.97 -11.36
C LEU A 29 6.37 24.67 -12.17
N LYS A 30 5.28 24.38 -12.92
CA LYS A 30 5.15 23.22 -13.82
C LYS A 30 5.85 23.41 -15.18
N CYS A 31 6.15 24.66 -15.55
CA CYS A 31 6.88 25.01 -16.76
C CYS A 31 8.05 25.90 -16.36
N ARG A 32 9.28 25.45 -16.57
CA ARG A 32 10.50 26.22 -16.30
C ARG A 32 11.18 26.60 -17.60
N SER A 33 12.20 27.45 -17.54
CA SER A 33 12.98 27.85 -18.73
C SER A 33 13.49 26.65 -19.54
N GLY A 34 13.78 25.52 -18.89
CA GLY A 34 14.18 24.26 -19.53
C GLY A 34 13.03 23.37 -20.06
N GLY A 35 11.76 23.79 -19.93
CA GLY A 35 10.61 23.08 -20.48
C GLY A 35 9.61 22.54 -19.45
N ARG A 36 8.86 21.50 -19.83
CA ARG A 36 7.86 20.84 -18.95
C ARG A 36 8.56 20.05 -17.85
N VAL A 37 8.10 20.26 -16.62
CA VAL A 37 8.70 19.67 -15.43
C VAL A 37 7.76 18.68 -14.76
N HIS A 38 8.26 17.46 -14.57
CA HIS A 38 7.66 16.51 -13.63
C HIS A 38 8.47 16.51 -12.34
N ILE A 39 7.78 16.56 -11.21
CA ILE A 39 8.41 16.49 -9.88
C ILE A 39 7.91 15.21 -9.24
N GLU A 40 8.83 14.30 -8.93
CA GLU A 40 8.50 13.08 -8.23
C GLU A 40 8.31 13.30 -6.74
N ASN A 41 7.53 12.41 -6.16
CA ASN A 41 7.43 12.24 -4.72
C ASN A 41 8.74 11.66 -4.18
N ALA A 42 9.04 11.93 -2.90
CA ALA A 42 10.06 11.24 -2.10
C ALA A 42 9.99 9.72 -2.23
N PHE A 43 8.79 9.18 -2.40
CA PHE A 43 8.53 7.76 -2.50
C PHE A 43 9.12 7.06 -3.74
N GLN A 44 9.24 7.78 -4.87
CA GLN A 44 9.43 7.14 -6.18
C GLN A 44 10.88 6.73 -6.44
N PHE A 45 11.84 7.36 -5.77
CA PHE A 45 13.24 6.94 -5.89
C PHE A 45 13.43 5.50 -5.39
N ASN A 46 12.68 5.03 -4.38
CA ASN A 46 12.82 3.66 -3.85
C ASN A 46 12.53 2.59 -4.92
N PHE A 47 11.58 2.84 -5.82
CA PHE A 47 11.26 1.93 -6.93
C PHE A 47 12.38 1.88 -7.95
N LEU A 48 12.87 3.06 -8.33
CA LEU A 48 13.96 3.19 -9.27
C LEU A 48 15.22 2.52 -8.69
N LYS A 49 15.53 2.76 -7.42
CA LYS A 49 16.67 2.16 -6.73
C LYS A 49 16.58 0.64 -6.68
N ARG A 50 15.43 0.08 -6.26
CA ARG A 50 15.18 -1.38 -6.25
C ARG A 50 15.41 -1.98 -7.63
N ASP A 51 14.87 -1.35 -8.67
CA ASP A 51 14.99 -1.86 -10.03
C ASP A 51 16.41 -1.78 -10.60
N GLY A 52 17.30 -1.01 -9.97
CA GLY A 52 18.72 -0.96 -10.29
C GLY A 52 19.52 -2.16 -9.79
N ASP A 53 18.94 -2.99 -8.93
CA ASP A 53 19.62 -4.17 -8.39
C ASP A 53 19.85 -5.21 -9.49
N VAL A 54 21.13 -5.51 -9.73
CA VAL A 54 21.56 -6.45 -10.77
C VAL A 54 21.34 -7.91 -10.38
N GLU A 55 21.17 -8.21 -9.09
CA GLU A 55 20.93 -9.57 -8.61
C GLU A 55 19.50 -10.05 -8.93
N ILE A 56 18.53 -9.13 -8.94
CA ILE A 56 17.14 -9.44 -9.23
C ILE A 56 16.89 -9.36 -10.73
N LYS A 57 16.35 -10.45 -11.29
CA LYS A 57 16.00 -10.52 -12.72
C LYS A 57 14.76 -9.70 -13.04
N THR A 58 14.71 -9.13 -14.25
CA THR A 58 13.55 -8.35 -14.71
C THR A 58 12.27 -9.18 -14.70
N GLU A 59 12.33 -10.48 -15.00
CA GLU A 59 11.18 -11.38 -14.96
C GLU A 59 10.67 -11.65 -13.54
N GLU A 60 11.51 -11.45 -12.52
CA GLU A 60 11.12 -11.57 -11.11
C GLU A 60 10.48 -10.27 -10.60
N LEU A 61 11.01 -9.11 -11.02
CA LEU A 61 10.44 -7.79 -10.71
C LEU A 61 9.14 -7.50 -11.48
N TYR A 62 9.07 -7.96 -12.72
CA TYR A 62 7.98 -7.70 -13.68
C TYR A 62 7.59 -8.99 -14.42
N PRO A 63 7.05 -10.00 -13.73
CA PRO A 63 6.66 -11.25 -14.36
C PRO A 63 5.60 -10.99 -15.43
N ILE A 64 5.72 -11.68 -16.58
CA ILE A 64 4.84 -11.50 -17.74
C ILE A 64 3.36 -11.71 -17.39
N GLU A 65 3.09 -12.57 -16.40
CA GLU A 65 1.75 -12.87 -15.89
C GLU A 65 1.14 -11.71 -15.07
N ASP A 66 1.95 -10.74 -14.60
CA ASP A 66 1.50 -9.56 -13.84
C ASP A 66 1.60 -8.29 -14.67
N MET A 67 0.61 -8.13 -15.54
CA MET A 67 0.47 -6.93 -16.39
C MET A 67 0.36 -5.64 -15.57
N THR A 68 -0.10 -5.69 -14.33
CA THR A 68 -0.32 -4.51 -13.49
C THR A 68 0.96 -3.84 -13.01
N GLN A 69 2.01 -4.59 -12.66
CA GLN A 69 3.33 -4.01 -12.37
C GLN A 69 3.96 -3.43 -13.64
N ILE A 70 3.82 -4.14 -14.76
CA ILE A 70 4.29 -3.68 -16.08
C ILE A 70 3.58 -2.38 -16.47
N CYS A 71 2.26 -2.30 -16.32
CA CYS A 71 1.48 -1.09 -16.61
C CYS A 71 1.88 0.08 -15.70
N SER A 72 2.21 -0.18 -14.44
CA SER A 72 2.68 0.87 -13.52
C SER A 72 4.04 1.44 -13.95
N ALA A 73 4.98 0.58 -14.36
CA ALA A 73 6.26 0.99 -14.92
C ALA A 73 6.08 1.70 -16.28
N GLU A 74 5.24 1.16 -17.17
CA GLU A 74 4.89 1.78 -18.46
C GLU A 74 4.40 3.21 -18.25
N ARG A 75 3.45 3.39 -17.33
CA ARG A 75 2.90 4.70 -17.01
C ARG A 75 3.97 5.68 -16.54
N ARG A 76 4.88 5.25 -15.67
CA ARG A 76 5.99 6.08 -15.18
C ARG A 76 6.92 6.46 -16.31
N VAL A 77 7.33 5.50 -17.13
CA VAL A 77 8.20 5.74 -18.30
C VAL A 77 7.55 6.73 -19.26
N LEU A 78 6.30 6.51 -19.65
CA LEU A 78 5.56 7.41 -20.53
C LEU A 78 5.42 8.82 -19.93
N LEU A 79 5.18 8.91 -18.62
CA LEU A 79 5.13 10.18 -17.91
C LEU A 79 6.47 10.92 -18.01
N TYR A 80 7.60 10.24 -17.77
CA TYR A 80 8.92 10.86 -17.84
C TYR A 80 9.25 11.35 -19.24
N LEU A 81 8.95 10.51 -20.24
CA LEU A 81 9.16 10.80 -21.66
C LEU A 81 8.33 11.97 -22.18
N ASP A 82 7.21 12.30 -21.52
CA ASP A 82 6.40 13.49 -21.83
C ASP A 82 7.00 14.79 -21.27
N HIS A 83 7.99 14.72 -20.37
CA HIS A 83 8.58 15.88 -19.71
C HIS A 83 10.02 16.14 -20.16
N ASP A 84 10.41 17.42 -20.19
CA ASP A 84 11.77 17.84 -20.54
C ASP A 84 12.74 17.68 -19.35
N MET A 85 12.20 17.80 -18.13
CA MET A 85 12.95 17.61 -16.89
C MET A 85 12.15 16.79 -15.88
N VAL A 86 12.82 15.83 -15.23
CA VAL A 86 12.24 15.02 -14.16
C VAL A 86 13.05 15.20 -12.87
N PHE A 87 12.39 15.73 -11.84
CA PHE A 87 12.98 16.03 -10.55
C PHE A 87 12.73 14.87 -9.59
N ILE A 88 13.78 14.21 -9.14
CA ILE A 88 13.72 13.03 -8.27
C ILE A 88 14.39 13.38 -6.95
N PRO A 89 13.62 13.65 -5.88
CA PRO A 89 14.19 13.80 -4.55
C PRO A 89 14.73 12.44 -4.09
N ILE A 90 16.00 12.40 -3.71
CA ILE A 90 16.67 11.20 -3.22
C ILE A 90 16.88 11.34 -1.72
N ASN A 91 16.33 10.37 -1.01
CA ASN A 91 16.48 10.24 0.42
C ASN A 91 17.65 9.28 0.74
N ILE A 92 18.68 9.79 1.41
CA ILE A 92 19.58 8.97 2.21
C ILE A 92 19.00 8.95 3.63
N ARG A 93 18.45 7.80 4.02
CA ARG A 93 17.63 7.67 5.25
C ARG A 93 18.38 8.21 6.46
N GLU A 94 17.69 9.05 7.23
CA GLU A 94 18.16 9.68 8.48
C GLU A 94 19.47 10.47 8.36
N THR A 95 19.92 10.75 7.14
CA THR A 95 21.24 11.35 6.91
C THR A 95 21.14 12.57 6.02
N HIS A 96 20.57 12.46 4.81
CA HIS A 96 20.61 13.56 3.85
C HIS A 96 19.54 13.49 2.76
N TRP A 97 19.16 14.65 2.24
CA TRP A 97 18.35 14.80 1.03
C TRP A 97 19.12 15.52 -0.05
N TYR A 98 19.10 14.97 -1.26
CA TYR A 98 19.56 15.69 -2.45
C TYR A 98 18.60 15.50 -3.61
N LEU A 99 18.70 16.38 -4.60
CA LEU A 99 17.81 16.37 -5.74
C LEU A 99 18.56 15.95 -6.99
N ALA A 100 18.09 14.89 -7.63
CA ALA A 100 18.52 14.53 -8.98
C ALA A 100 17.55 15.10 -10.01
N VAL A 101 18.08 15.65 -11.10
CA VAL A 101 17.28 16.15 -12.21
C VAL A 101 17.73 15.45 -13.49
N ILE A 102 16.84 14.66 -14.07
CA ILE A 102 17.03 14.12 -15.41
C ILE A 102 16.69 15.23 -16.39
N HIS A 103 17.69 15.80 -17.06
CA HIS A 103 17.54 16.94 -17.94
C HIS A 103 17.59 16.50 -19.40
N ALA A 104 16.46 16.08 -19.96
CA ALA A 104 16.40 15.40 -21.25
C ALA A 104 16.93 16.23 -22.42
N ARG A 105 16.68 17.55 -22.42
CA ARG A 105 17.19 18.45 -23.47
C ARG A 105 18.72 18.57 -23.49
N ASN A 106 19.35 18.48 -22.32
CA ASN A 106 20.79 18.59 -22.19
C ASN A 106 21.46 17.20 -22.22
N MET A 107 20.65 16.13 -22.21
CA MET A 107 21.09 14.74 -22.06
C MET A 107 22.06 14.56 -20.88
N GLU A 108 21.76 15.18 -19.75
CA GLU A 108 22.60 15.10 -18.54
C GLU A 108 21.74 14.83 -17.31
N ILE A 109 22.37 14.28 -16.27
CA ILE A 109 21.77 14.07 -14.96
C ILE A 109 22.40 15.10 -14.02
N GLN A 110 21.64 16.12 -13.66
CA GLN A 110 22.11 17.15 -12.74
C GLN A 110 21.87 16.70 -11.30
N VAL A 111 22.83 16.97 -10.42
CA VAL A 111 22.72 16.69 -8.99
C VAL A 111 22.84 18.00 -8.24
N LEU A 112 21.82 18.31 -7.44
CA LEU A 112 21.78 19.45 -6.55
C LEU A 112 21.88 18.92 -5.12
N ASP A 113 23.06 19.08 -4.55
CA ASP A 113 23.42 18.54 -3.24
C ASP A 113 24.03 19.64 -2.36
N SER A 114 23.38 19.94 -1.23
CA SER A 114 23.83 20.98 -0.29
C SER A 114 25.06 20.58 0.53
N LEU A 115 25.37 19.29 0.66
CA LEU A 115 26.53 18.79 1.42
C LEU A 115 27.78 18.59 0.55
N ALA A 116 27.68 18.86 -0.76
CA ALA A 116 28.77 18.93 -1.73
C ALA A 116 29.97 18.01 -1.40
N THR A 117 29.78 16.69 -1.29
CA THR A 117 30.90 15.77 -0.98
C THR A 117 30.77 14.35 -1.55
N SER A 118 31.95 13.77 -1.75
CA SER A 118 32.39 12.52 -2.38
C SER A 118 31.82 11.21 -1.82
N GLN A 119 30.51 11.11 -1.62
CA GLN A 119 29.88 9.81 -1.38
C GLN A 119 29.72 9.07 -2.71
N ASP A 120 29.99 7.75 -2.70
CA ASP A 120 29.63 6.87 -3.81
C ASP A 120 28.14 7.07 -4.08
N ARG A 121 27.80 7.67 -5.24
CA ARG A 121 26.44 8.04 -5.66
C ARG A 121 25.58 6.80 -5.93
N LYS A 122 25.84 5.68 -5.25
CA LYS A 122 25.20 4.37 -5.42
C LYS A 122 23.68 4.47 -5.44
N ASN A 123 23.05 5.23 -4.54
CA ASN A 123 21.59 5.41 -4.54
C ASN A 123 21.07 6.02 -5.86
N LEU A 124 21.76 7.03 -6.40
CA LEU A 124 21.43 7.63 -7.68
C LEU A 124 21.76 6.68 -8.83
N THR A 125 22.96 6.09 -8.84
CA THR A 125 23.39 5.12 -9.85
C THR A 125 22.41 3.95 -9.98
N ASP A 126 22.00 3.36 -8.85
CA ASP A 126 20.99 2.29 -8.80
C ASP A 126 19.64 2.82 -9.31
N SER A 127 19.24 4.03 -8.92
CA SER A 127 17.99 4.64 -9.42
C SER A 127 17.98 4.85 -10.94
N ILE A 128 19.08 5.33 -11.52
CA ILE A 128 19.21 5.55 -12.96
C ILE A 128 19.26 4.20 -13.71
N LYS A 129 19.97 3.20 -13.17
CA LYS A 129 19.95 1.83 -13.72
C LYS A 129 18.55 1.24 -13.71
N GLY A 130 17.79 1.42 -12.63
CA GLY A 130 16.42 0.92 -12.56
C GLY A 130 15.47 1.64 -13.50
N LEU A 131 15.65 2.95 -13.70
CA LEU A 131 14.93 3.67 -14.75
C LEU A 131 15.29 3.12 -16.14
N GLN A 132 16.57 2.93 -16.44
CA GLN A 132 17.01 2.34 -17.71
C GLN A 132 16.37 0.96 -17.93
N ARG A 133 16.38 0.09 -16.92
CA ARG A 133 15.75 -1.23 -16.96
C ARG A 133 14.25 -1.13 -17.26
N GLN A 134 13.53 -0.20 -16.65
CA GLN A 134 12.11 0.02 -16.95
C GLN A 134 11.92 0.49 -18.40
N ILE A 135 12.72 1.43 -18.89
CA ILE A 135 12.66 1.92 -20.27
C ILE A 135 12.92 0.77 -21.26
N ASP A 136 13.96 -0.03 -21.04
CA ASP A 136 14.32 -1.16 -21.90
C ASP A 136 13.19 -2.20 -21.93
N MET A 137 12.66 -2.55 -20.76
CA MET A 137 11.54 -3.49 -20.63
C MET A 137 10.30 -3.01 -21.41
N ILE A 138 9.96 -1.73 -21.33
CA ILE A 138 8.79 -1.18 -22.00
C ILE A 138 9.04 -1.05 -23.51
N SER A 139 10.24 -0.68 -23.92
CA SER A 139 10.65 -0.57 -25.32
C SER A 139 10.58 -1.92 -26.06
N GLN A 140 10.84 -3.03 -25.36
CA GLN A 140 10.68 -4.38 -25.92
C GLN A 140 9.21 -4.77 -26.17
N ARG A 141 8.26 -4.12 -25.50
CA ARG A 141 6.82 -4.45 -25.55
C ARG A 141 6.03 -3.52 -26.44
N LYS A 142 6.46 -2.26 -26.53
CA LYS A 142 5.75 -1.19 -27.23
C LYS A 142 6.74 -0.20 -27.80
N GLU A 143 6.42 0.28 -28.99
CA GLU A 143 7.16 1.34 -29.61
C GLU A 143 6.92 2.67 -28.89
N LEU A 144 7.99 3.26 -28.37
CA LEU A 144 7.98 4.57 -27.71
C LEU A 144 8.20 5.65 -28.77
N LYS A 145 7.13 6.24 -29.28
CA LYS A 145 7.15 7.34 -30.26
C LYS A 145 6.69 8.65 -29.61
N ASP A 146 6.97 9.76 -30.27
CA ASP A 146 6.48 11.10 -29.92
C ASP A 146 6.86 11.58 -28.51
N HIS A 147 8.03 11.17 -28.02
CA HIS A 147 8.58 11.60 -26.73
C HIS A 147 9.55 12.78 -26.86
N ARG A 148 9.81 13.47 -25.74
CA ARG A 148 10.70 14.64 -25.69
C ARG A 148 12.19 14.32 -25.56
N TRP A 149 12.52 13.07 -25.24
CA TRP A 149 13.89 12.70 -24.91
C TRP A 149 14.69 12.41 -26.19
N PRO A 150 15.90 12.97 -26.37
CA PRO A 150 16.68 12.76 -27.60
C PRO A 150 17.11 11.31 -27.82
N ASN A 151 17.35 10.57 -26.73
CA ASN A 151 17.61 9.14 -26.74
C ASN A 151 17.07 8.50 -25.44
N LEU A 152 16.99 7.17 -25.43
CA LEU A 152 16.44 6.39 -24.32
C LEU A 152 17.53 5.72 -23.44
N GLN A 153 18.81 6.01 -23.70
CA GLN A 153 19.96 5.43 -22.98
C GLN A 153 20.39 6.36 -21.83
N VAL A 154 19.46 6.58 -20.89
CA VAL A 154 19.62 7.49 -19.74
C VAL A 154 20.79 7.10 -18.86
N ALA A 155 21.07 5.81 -18.71
CA ALA A 155 22.19 5.33 -17.90
C ALA A 155 23.56 5.73 -18.45
N SER A 156 23.65 6.17 -19.72
CA SER A 156 24.89 6.69 -20.30
C SER A 156 24.99 8.21 -20.26
N TRP A 157 24.00 8.92 -19.70
CA TRP A 157 24.03 10.38 -19.66
C TRP A 157 25.04 10.88 -18.62
N PRO A 158 25.85 11.91 -18.92
CA PRO A 158 26.82 12.47 -18.00
C PRO A 158 26.14 12.96 -16.70
N LEU A 159 26.78 12.62 -15.58
CA LEU A 159 26.43 13.15 -14.27
C LEU A 159 27.10 14.52 -14.10
N ARG A 160 26.33 15.53 -13.72
CA ARG A 160 26.82 16.88 -13.46
C ARG A 160 26.40 17.35 -12.09
N GLU A 161 27.37 17.52 -11.20
CA GLU A 161 27.17 18.19 -9.92
C GLU A 161 26.97 19.69 -10.19
N ILE A 162 25.87 20.25 -9.72
CA ILE A 162 25.59 21.67 -9.80
C ILE A 162 26.08 22.31 -8.51
N ASP A 163 27.19 23.03 -8.61
CA ASP A 163 27.71 23.82 -7.51
C ASP A 163 26.71 24.92 -7.14
N MET A 164 26.20 24.87 -5.91
CA MET A 164 25.25 25.85 -5.40
C MET A 164 25.93 27.10 -4.84
N GLY A 165 27.25 27.24 -4.99
CA GLY A 165 28.05 28.46 -4.74
C GLY A 165 28.21 28.86 -3.26
N TYR A 166 27.31 28.38 -2.40
CA TYR A 166 27.39 28.45 -0.94
C TYR A 166 26.67 27.22 -0.38
N ALA A 167 27.25 26.57 0.64
CA ALA A 167 26.49 25.61 1.44
C ALA A 167 25.28 26.34 2.02
N LYS A 168 24.06 25.91 1.70
CA LYS A 168 22.84 26.38 2.39
C LYS A 168 22.58 25.64 3.70
N GLN A 169 23.47 24.71 4.04
CA GLN A 169 23.49 24.01 5.30
C GLN A 169 24.86 24.29 5.91
N THR A 170 24.99 25.45 6.53
CA THR A 170 26.22 25.90 7.22
C THR A 170 26.25 25.47 8.69
N ASP A 171 25.26 24.68 9.06
CA ASP A 171 24.81 24.37 10.40
C ASP A 171 24.13 23.00 10.33
N SER A 172 24.53 22.09 11.23
CA SER A 172 23.76 20.89 11.56
C SER A 172 22.26 21.22 11.67
N PRO A 173 21.35 20.28 11.38
CA PRO A 173 20.13 20.39 10.55
C PRO A 173 19.09 21.50 10.83
N SER A 174 19.50 22.71 11.15
CA SER A 174 18.71 23.93 11.36
C SER A 174 19.68 25.10 11.25
N ASP A 175 19.52 26.05 10.34
CA ASP A 175 18.43 27.00 10.47
C ASP A 175 17.64 27.24 9.17
N VAL A 176 16.34 26.95 9.21
CA VAL A 176 15.38 27.73 8.42
C VAL A 176 15.14 29.01 9.21
N GLU A 177 16.00 30.01 9.05
CA GLU A 177 15.65 31.38 9.41
C GLU A 177 14.40 31.75 8.59
N ILE A 178 13.26 31.72 9.27
CA ILE A 178 12.07 32.45 8.86
C ILE A 178 12.50 33.91 8.80
N LEU A 179 12.64 34.44 7.58
CA LEU A 179 12.66 35.85 7.20
C LEU A 179 12.45 36.84 8.38
N GLU A 180 13.52 37.14 9.12
CA GLU A 180 13.66 38.38 9.87
C GLU A 180 14.93 39.08 9.39
N ASN A 181 14.72 40.24 8.76
CA ASN A 181 15.75 41.07 8.14
C ASN A 181 16.93 41.42 9.07
N PRO A 182 18.17 41.49 8.54
CA PRO A 182 19.14 42.47 8.97
C PRO A 182 19.00 43.74 8.12
N THR A 183 18.67 44.84 8.79
CA THR A 183 18.52 46.17 8.21
C THR A 183 19.82 46.64 7.56
N ASP A 184 19.68 47.13 6.33
CA ASP A 184 20.64 47.80 5.45
C ASP A 184 21.68 48.70 6.15
N SER A 185 22.95 48.64 5.69
CA SER A 185 23.82 49.82 5.70
C SER A 185 25.09 49.67 4.82
N LYS A 186 25.06 50.39 3.69
CA LYS A 186 26.15 51.23 3.09
C LYS A 186 27.02 50.68 1.92
N LYS A 187 26.63 51.14 0.72
CA LYS A 187 27.37 51.99 -0.26
C LYS A 187 28.80 51.60 -0.75
N ARG A 188 28.92 51.51 -2.10
CA ARG A 188 29.91 52.10 -3.07
C ARG A 188 30.20 51.06 -4.17
N LYS A 189 30.37 51.33 -5.48
CA LYS A 189 30.32 52.48 -6.41
C LYS A 189 30.44 51.89 -7.86
N LEU A 190 30.04 52.68 -8.88
CA LEU A 190 29.88 52.40 -10.32
C LEU A 190 31.17 52.27 -11.21
N LEU A 191 30.91 51.81 -12.47
CA LEU A 191 31.56 52.03 -13.81
C LEU A 191 32.57 50.96 -14.29
N HIS A 192 32.49 50.37 -15.50
CA HIS A 192 32.44 50.96 -16.86
C HIS A 192 31.88 50.00 -17.95
N VAL A 193 31.38 50.57 -19.05
CA VAL A 193 30.99 49.94 -20.33
C VAL A 193 32.08 50.17 -21.38
N LEU A 194 32.36 49.20 -22.26
CA LEU A 194 32.64 49.39 -23.70
C LEU A 194 32.19 48.15 -24.50
N ASP A 195 31.44 48.42 -25.58
CA ASP A 195 30.97 47.52 -26.63
C ASP A 195 32.09 47.13 -27.61
N ASP A 196 32.00 45.92 -28.18
CA ASP A 196 31.95 45.63 -29.62
C ASP A 196 32.42 44.19 -29.92
N SER A 197 31.52 43.32 -30.40
CA SER A 197 31.71 42.47 -31.59
C SER A 197 30.51 41.53 -31.84
N GLU A 198 30.17 41.42 -33.11
CA GLU A 198 29.01 40.75 -33.71
C GLU A 198 28.95 39.21 -33.62
N VAL A 199 27.72 38.73 -33.37
CA VAL A 199 26.99 37.58 -33.94
C VAL A 199 27.62 36.18 -33.87
N VAL A 200 27.11 35.34 -32.96
CA VAL A 200 26.91 33.89 -33.17
C VAL A 200 25.72 33.40 -32.29
N TYR A 201 24.80 32.64 -32.89
CA TYR A 201 23.62 31.93 -32.34
C TYR A 201 23.42 31.89 -30.80
N GLU A 202 22.38 32.54 -30.28
CA GLU A 202 21.89 32.29 -28.91
C GLU A 202 20.89 31.12 -28.91
N ASP A 203 21.39 29.93 -28.60
CA ASP A 203 20.67 28.95 -27.77
C ASP A 203 21.54 28.68 -26.53
N GLU A 204 21.99 29.77 -25.89
CA GLU A 204 22.73 29.72 -24.63
C GLU A 204 21.76 29.90 -23.46
N LYS A 205 21.20 28.79 -22.98
CA LYS A 205 21.02 28.66 -21.54
C LYS A 205 21.72 27.40 -21.09
N GLY A 206 22.84 27.62 -20.38
CA GLY A 206 23.62 26.58 -19.73
C GLY A 206 22.84 25.83 -18.65
N PRO A 207 23.52 25.03 -17.79
CA PRO A 207 22.86 24.30 -16.71
C PRO A 207 22.03 25.25 -15.83
N ILE A 208 21.05 24.71 -15.10
CA ILE A 208 20.32 25.47 -14.07
C ILE A 208 21.35 26.08 -13.11
N THR A 209 21.42 27.41 -13.07
CA THR A 209 22.38 28.12 -12.23
C THR A 209 21.78 28.44 -10.86
N GLN A 210 22.63 28.75 -9.88
CA GLN A 210 22.18 29.23 -8.56
C GLN A 210 21.31 30.49 -8.66
N ALA A 211 21.62 31.40 -9.59
CA ALA A 211 20.84 32.62 -9.83
C ALA A 211 19.43 32.29 -10.34
N ASP A 212 19.29 31.23 -11.15
CA ASP A 212 17.99 30.72 -11.55
C ASP A 212 17.21 30.21 -10.33
N LEU A 213 17.84 29.42 -9.44
CA LEU A 213 17.21 28.93 -8.21
C LEU A 213 16.82 30.06 -7.25
N GLN A 214 17.69 31.05 -7.00
CA GLN A 214 17.39 32.17 -6.11
C GLN A 214 16.23 33.03 -6.63
N LYS A 215 16.22 33.34 -7.94
CA LYS A 215 15.11 34.06 -8.57
C LYS A 215 13.78 33.31 -8.45
N TRP A 216 13.82 31.98 -8.52
CA TRP A 216 12.62 31.13 -8.47
C TRP A 216 12.07 30.91 -7.07
N PHE A 217 12.91 30.92 -6.03
CA PHE A 217 12.50 30.60 -4.66
C PHE A 217 12.43 31.82 -3.71
N VAL A 218 13.11 32.93 -4.02
CA VAL A 218 13.24 34.09 -3.12
C VAL A 218 12.58 35.35 -3.70
N ASP A 219 12.97 35.78 -4.91
CA ASP A 219 12.57 37.09 -5.45
C ASP A 219 11.09 37.20 -5.88
N ASP A 220 10.47 36.09 -6.31
CA ASP A 220 9.05 36.06 -6.69
C ASP A 220 8.10 35.80 -5.50
N TRP A 221 8.66 35.42 -4.35
CA TRP A 221 7.93 35.25 -3.10
C TRP A 221 7.65 36.61 -2.43
N ASP A 222 8.66 37.49 -2.38
CA ASP A 222 8.60 38.80 -1.71
C ASP A 222 7.73 39.86 -2.43
N LYS A 223 7.39 39.66 -3.70
CA LYS A 223 6.54 40.60 -4.46
C LYS A 223 5.03 40.43 -4.23
N ARG A 224 4.62 39.47 -3.39
CA ARG A 224 3.19 39.26 -3.10
C ARG A 224 2.75 40.10 -1.91
N THR A 225 1.72 40.92 -2.12
CA THR A 225 0.97 41.55 -1.03
C THR A 225 0.46 40.45 -0.09
N PRO A 226 0.60 40.57 1.25
CA PRO A 226 0.09 39.56 2.16
C PRO A 226 -1.42 39.43 1.95
N VAL A 227 -1.86 38.27 1.47
CA VAL A 227 -3.29 37.96 1.42
C VAL A 227 -3.75 37.85 2.88
N LYS A 228 -4.56 38.81 3.32
CA LYS A 228 -5.30 38.69 4.59
C LYS A 228 -6.22 37.47 4.47
N VAL A 229 -5.79 36.35 5.01
CA VAL A 229 -6.66 35.20 5.28
C VAL A 229 -7.54 35.62 6.45
N SER A 230 -8.84 35.80 6.21
CA SER A 230 -9.80 35.97 7.29
C SER A 230 -9.84 34.67 8.10
N ASN A 231 -9.78 34.77 9.42
CA ASN A 231 -9.82 33.65 10.36
C ASN A 231 -11.18 32.92 10.43
N ASP A 232 -12.09 33.17 9.49
CA ASP A 232 -13.35 32.46 9.40
C ASP A 232 -13.34 31.47 8.24
N VAL A 233 -13.45 30.20 8.61
CA VAL A 233 -13.78 29.04 7.77
C VAL A 233 -12.68 28.65 6.76
N CYS A 234 -11.62 28.02 7.29
CA CYS A 234 -10.76 27.15 6.49
C CYS A 234 -11.52 25.84 6.16
N THR A 235 -12.33 25.87 5.11
CA THR A 235 -12.87 24.64 4.51
C THR A 235 -11.79 23.97 3.67
N ASN A 236 -11.78 22.63 3.71
CA ASN A 236 -10.89 21.70 2.99
C ASN A 236 -10.76 21.93 1.47
N ASP A 237 -11.44 22.91 0.88
CA ASP A 237 -11.44 23.17 -0.55
C ASP A 237 -10.08 23.70 -1.05
N PHE A 238 -9.30 24.42 -0.23
CA PHE A 238 -8.00 24.95 -0.65
C PHE A 238 -6.95 23.85 -0.89
N LEU A 239 -7.07 22.71 -0.21
CA LEU A 239 -6.24 21.51 -0.41
C LEU A 239 -6.71 20.66 -1.60
N MET A 240 -7.94 20.88 -2.09
CA MET A 240 -8.54 20.08 -3.17
C MET A 240 -8.30 20.65 -4.57
N VAL A 241 -7.92 21.94 -4.70
CA VAL A 241 -7.69 22.57 -6.02
C VAL A 241 -6.36 22.13 -6.68
N GLY A 242 -5.43 21.57 -5.91
CA GLY A 242 -4.17 21.02 -6.43
C GLY A 242 -4.29 19.63 -7.09
N LEU A 243 -5.42 18.95 -6.93
CA LEU A 243 -5.64 17.56 -7.38
C LEU A 243 -6.09 17.44 -8.84
N SER A 244 -5.72 18.38 -9.72
CA SER A 244 -5.93 18.21 -11.16
C SER A 244 -4.99 17.12 -11.70
N THR A 245 -5.36 15.87 -11.46
CA THR A 245 -4.96 14.63 -12.13
C THR A 245 -5.54 14.54 -13.54
N LYS A 246 -5.77 15.69 -14.21
CA LYS A 246 -6.14 15.72 -15.62
C LYS A 246 -5.04 15.18 -16.52
N ASP A 247 -3.80 15.14 -16.04
CA ASP A 247 -2.69 14.57 -16.78
C ASP A 247 -2.43 13.14 -16.28
N MET A 248 -3.10 12.19 -16.95
CA MET A 248 -3.09 10.74 -16.77
C MET A 248 -3.94 10.19 -15.60
N LEU A 249 -5.06 9.53 -15.91
CA LEU A 249 -5.99 8.85 -14.97
C LEU A 249 -5.34 7.68 -14.22
N VAL A 250 -4.82 7.89 -13.00
CA VAL A 250 -4.26 6.79 -12.18
C VAL A 250 -5.43 5.95 -11.66
N THR A 251 -5.54 4.69 -12.09
CA THR A 251 -6.67 3.86 -11.67
C THR A 251 -6.56 3.52 -10.17
N LYS A 252 -7.67 3.12 -9.55
CA LYS A 252 -7.66 2.62 -8.17
C LYS A 252 -6.71 1.44 -8.03
N VAL A 253 -6.72 0.54 -9.00
CA VAL A 253 -5.85 -0.64 -9.07
C VAL A 253 -4.37 -0.22 -9.08
N ASP A 254 -3.97 0.69 -9.96
CA ASP A 254 -2.57 1.17 -10.01
C ASP A 254 -2.14 1.77 -8.65
N SER A 255 -3.03 2.51 -8.01
CA SER A 255 -2.76 3.16 -6.72
C SER A 255 -2.51 2.12 -5.60
N ILE A 256 -3.31 1.05 -5.58
CA ILE A 256 -3.15 -0.08 -4.65
C ILE A 256 -1.84 -0.81 -4.90
N PHE A 257 -1.52 -1.08 -6.17
CA PHE A 257 -0.31 -1.79 -6.56
C PHE A 257 0.95 -1.04 -6.15
N VAL A 258 1.01 0.26 -6.47
CA VAL A 258 2.13 1.13 -6.09
C VAL A 258 2.32 1.16 -4.57
N LEU A 259 1.23 1.26 -3.79
CA LEU A 259 1.33 1.27 -2.33
C LEU A 259 1.83 -0.07 -1.77
N CYS A 260 1.30 -1.19 -2.25
CA CYS A 260 1.73 -2.52 -1.81
C CYS A 260 3.17 -2.83 -2.22
N ASP A 261 3.60 -2.42 -3.41
CA ASP A 261 4.98 -2.61 -3.86
C ASP A 261 5.96 -1.84 -2.99
N TYR A 262 5.60 -0.66 -2.50
CA TYR A 262 6.44 0.06 -1.55
C TYR A 262 6.55 -0.63 -0.21
N ILE A 263 5.44 -1.16 0.32
CA ILE A 263 5.48 -1.97 1.55
C ILE A 263 6.49 -3.12 1.38
N MET A 264 6.56 -3.72 0.18
CA MET A 264 7.55 -4.76 -0.15
C MET A 264 8.99 -4.25 -0.26
N THR A 265 9.24 -2.95 -0.50
CA THR A 265 10.59 -2.35 -0.57
C THR A 265 11.14 -1.89 0.79
N ILE A 266 10.37 -1.99 1.86
CA ILE A 266 10.85 -1.63 3.20
C ILE A 266 11.81 -2.70 3.68
N GLU A 267 13.09 -2.34 3.85
CA GLU A 267 14.16 -3.23 4.32
C GLU A 267 14.66 -2.90 5.72
N ASP A 268 14.31 -1.73 6.26
CA ASP A 268 14.77 -1.31 7.58
C ASP A 268 14.14 -2.16 8.69
N ASP A 269 14.98 -2.86 9.47
CA ASP A 269 14.56 -3.80 10.51
C ASP A 269 13.66 -3.13 11.55
N THR A 270 13.93 -1.87 11.90
CA THR A 270 13.12 -1.16 12.90
C THR A 270 11.70 -0.91 12.38
N THR A 271 11.57 -0.49 11.12
CA THR A 271 10.30 -0.26 10.41
C THR A 271 9.56 -1.58 10.19
N LEU A 272 10.28 -2.65 9.85
CA LEU A 272 9.69 -3.97 9.62
C LEU A 272 8.94 -4.51 10.84
N GLU A 273 9.46 -4.25 12.04
CA GLU A 273 8.86 -4.66 13.31
C GLU A 273 7.81 -3.65 13.82
N MET A 274 7.67 -2.46 13.20
CA MET A 274 6.62 -1.49 13.57
C MET A 274 5.22 -2.05 13.32
N THR A 275 4.32 -1.80 14.27
CA THR A 275 2.89 -2.17 14.15
C THR A 275 2.13 -1.11 13.39
N TRP A 276 1.67 -1.43 12.17
CA TRP A 276 0.87 -0.53 11.34
C TRP A 276 -0.64 -0.79 11.46
N VAL A 277 -1.03 -2.00 11.86
CA VAL A 277 -2.44 -2.29 12.15
C VAL A 277 -2.56 -2.85 13.55
N ARG A 278 -3.37 -2.19 14.38
CA ARG A 278 -3.68 -2.64 15.73
C ARG A 278 -5.16 -2.55 15.96
N SER A 279 -5.73 -3.59 16.58
CA SER A 279 -7.09 -3.56 17.06
C SER A 279 -7.25 -4.34 18.36
N PHE A 280 -8.11 -3.86 19.26
CA PHE A 280 -8.24 -4.38 20.62
C PHE A 280 -9.42 -5.34 20.85
N ASN A 281 -10.39 -5.44 19.93
CA ASN A 281 -11.71 -6.03 20.23
C ASN A 281 -12.08 -7.23 19.34
N PRO A 282 -12.04 -8.51 19.73
CA PRO A 282 -12.22 -9.02 21.09
C PRO A 282 -10.93 -9.29 21.83
N PHE A 283 -9.82 -9.23 21.13
CA PHE A 283 -8.49 -9.36 21.70
C PHE A 283 -7.53 -8.54 20.85
N LYS A 284 -6.40 -8.19 21.44
CA LYS A 284 -5.34 -7.44 20.79
C LYS A 284 -4.80 -8.22 19.59
N ILE A 285 -4.98 -7.68 18.40
CA ILE A 285 -4.31 -8.12 17.18
C ILE A 285 -3.40 -6.98 16.73
N GLU A 286 -2.14 -7.31 16.50
CA GLU A 286 -1.11 -6.41 15.97
C GLU A 286 -0.54 -7.05 14.70
N ILE A 287 -0.47 -6.26 13.65
CA ILE A 287 0.11 -6.63 12.36
C ILE A 287 1.26 -5.66 12.12
N SER A 288 2.47 -6.21 12.03
CA SER A 288 3.65 -5.44 11.69
C SER A 288 3.79 -5.23 10.18
N VAL A 289 4.69 -4.34 9.77
CA VAL A 289 5.03 -4.17 8.34
C VAL A 289 5.51 -5.49 7.72
N LYS A 290 6.29 -6.27 8.46
CA LYS A 290 6.74 -7.61 8.06
C LYS A 290 5.57 -8.60 7.89
N ASP A 291 4.55 -8.52 8.74
CA ASP A 291 3.32 -9.31 8.54
C ASP A 291 2.58 -8.88 7.26
N LEU A 292 2.54 -7.59 6.94
CA LEU A 292 1.97 -7.09 5.67
C LEU A 292 2.76 -7.58 4.46
N GLN A 293 4.11 -7.58 4.51
CA GLN A 293 4.95 -8.16 3.44
C GLN A 293 4.69 -9.68 3.29
N ASN A 294 4.53 -10.40 4.39
CA ASN A 294 4.18 -11.82 4.36
C ASN A 294 2.81 -12.07 3.70
N ILE A 295 1.82 -11.20 3.93
CA ILE A 295 0.53 -11.24 3.24
C ILE A 295 0.72 -11.04 1.73
N LEU A 296 1.52 -10.06 1.33
CA LEU A 296 1.78 -9.73 -0.08
C LEU A 296 2.58 -10.81 -0.82
N THR A 297 3.32 -11.65 -0.09
CA THR A 297 4.10 -12.76 -0.65
C THR A 297 3.22 -13.91 -1.15
N ILE A 298 3.13 -14.10 -2.47
CA ILE A 298 2.16 -15.01 -3.13
C ILE A 298 2.30 -16.48 -2.72
N ASN A 299 3.51 -16.91 -2.34
CA ASN A 299 3.80 -18.30 -1.99
C ASN A 299 3.64 -18.60 -0.49
N LYS A 300 3.16 -17.64 0.32
CA LYS A 300 2.93 -17.84 1.75
C LYS A 300 1.43 -17.88 2.06
N ASP A 301 1.00 -18.85 2.86
CA ASP A 301 -0.35 -18.84 3.43
C ASP A 301 -0.49 -17.67 4.41
N MET A 302 -1.71 -17.17 4.54
CA MET A 302 -2.03 -16.13 5.51
C MET A 302 -1.75 -16.65 6.92
N THR A 303 -1.13 -15.82 7.76
CA THR A 303 -0.95 -16.16 9.17
C THR A 303 -2.30 -16.23 9.88
N LEU A 304 -2.39 -17.06 10.92
CA LEU A 304 -3.65 -17.25 11.65
C LEU A 304 -4.19 -15.93 12.23
N ARG A 305 -3.29 -15.04 12.69
CA ARG A 305 -3.64 -13.71 13.21
C ARG A 305 -4.30 -12.85 12.13
N CYS A 306 -3.73 -12.85 10.92
CA CYS A 306 -4.27 -12.09 9.80
C CYS A 306 -5.62 -12.64 9.34
N PHE A 307 -5.79 -13.97 9.36
CA PHE A 307 -7.07 -14.60 9.04
C PHE A 307 -8.16 -14.24 10.06
N ASP A 308 -7.86 -14.35 11.35
CA ASP A 308 -8.80 -13.98 12.42
C ASP A 308 -9.20 -12.49 12.32
N MET A 309 -8.24 -11.60 11.98
CA MET A 309 -8.52 -10.18 11.71
C MET A 309 -9.46 -9.99 10.50
N ALA A 310 -9.21 -10.72 9.41
CA ALA A 310 -10.02 -10.64 8.21
C ALA A 310 -11.47 -11.08 8.44
N VAL A 311 -11.68 -12.18 9.17
CA VAL A 311 -13.01 -12.65 9.56
C VAL A 311 -13.77 -11.56 10.33
N ARG A 312 -13.08 -10.86 11.23
CA ARG A 312 -13.66 -9.76 11.98
C ARG A 312 -14.01 -8.56 11.10
N LEU A 313 -13.15 -8.19 10.14
CA LEU A 313 -13.47 -7.14 9.17
C LEU A 313 -14.75 -7.46 8.39
N LEU A 314 -14.90 -8.72 7.97
CA LEU A 314 -16.13 -9.19 7.30
C LEU A 314 -17.35 -9.09 8.22
N ALA A 315 -17.22 -9.50 9.48
CA ALA A 315 -18.32 -9.42 10.45
C ALA A 315 -18.74 -7.97 10.72
N ASN A 316 -17.79 -7.05 10.86
CA ASN A 316 -18.04 -5.61 11.04
C ASN A 316 -18.75 -5.03 9.81
N LYS A 317 -18.24 -5.32 8.61
CA LYS A 317 -18.85 -4.88 7.35
C LYS A 317 -20.29 -5.37 7.19
N GLU A 318 -20.58 -6.61 7.59
CA GLU A 318 -21.94 -7.14 7.58
C GLU A 318 -22.85 -6.43 8.61
N SER A 319 -22.31 -6.09 9.78
CA SER A 319 -23.08 -5.42 10.85
C SER A 319 -23.49 -3.98 10.51
N CYS A 320 -22.71 -3.29 9.66
CA CYS A 320 -23.00 -1.92 9.21
C CYS A 320 -24.02 -1.84 8.06
N ARG A 321 -24.52 -2.98 7.54
CA ARG A 321 -25.52 -2.96 6.46
C ARG A 321 -26.88 -2.41 6.94
N PRO A 322 -27.73 -1.85 6.06
CA PRO A 322 -29.05 -1.34 6.42
C PRO A 322 -29.95 -2.44 7.00
N LYS A 323 -30.64 -2.15 8.12
CA LYS A 323 -31.45 -3.13 8.87
C LYS A 323 -32.54 -3.83 8.04
N GLY A 324 -33.04 -3.21 6.97
CA GLY A 324 -34.08 -3.78 6.10
C GLY A 324 -33.63 -4.99 5.26
N GLU A 325 -32.33 -5.18 5.03
CA GLU A 325 -31.80 -6.29 4.21
C GLU A 325 -31.33 -7.50 5.06
N ILE A 326 -31.22 -7.35 6.38
CA ILE A 326 -30.45 -8.28 7.24
C ILE A 326 -31.32 -9.33 7.96
N ILE A 327 -32.63 -9.06 8.15
CA ILE A 327 -33.42 -9.77 9.17
C ILE A 327 -33.52 -11.29 8.92
N ASN A 328 -33.56 -11.74 7.66
CA ASN A 328 -33.79 -13.15 7.33
C ASN A 328 -32.53 -13.97 6.99
N ASN A 329 -31.37 -13.33 6.78
CA ASN A 329 -30.13 -13.99 6.32
C ASN A 329 -28.91 -13.67 7.19
N ARG A 330 -29.10 -13.32 8.47
CA ARG A 330 -28.01 -12.99 9.39
C ARG A 330 -27.00 -14.14 9.51
N LYS A 331 -25.71 -13.79 9.42
CA LYS A 331 -24.57 -14.71 9.51
C LYS A 331 -23.84 -14.49 10.83
N HIS A 332 -23.43 -15.58 11.48
CA HIS A 332 -22.44 -15.56 12.54
C HIS A 332 -21.09 -15.97 11.94
N TYR A 333 -20.12 -15.06 12.01
CA TYR A 333 -18.76 -15.29 11.54
C TYR A 333 -17.92 -15.84 12.69
N MET A 334 -17.39 -17.05 12.55
CA MET A 334 -16.44 -17.62 13.51
C MET A 334 -15.01 -17.46 13.00
N ASP A 335 -14.08 -17.23 13.92
CA ASP A 335 -12.64 -17.27 13.63
C ASP A 335 -12.06 -18.67 13.89
N MET A 336 -10.73 -18.81 13.81
CA MET A 336 -10.07 -20.09 13.99
C MET A 336 -9.89 -20.51 15.47
N ARG A 337 -10.44 -19.77 16.45
CA ARG A 337 -10.36 -20.16 17.87
C ARG A 337 -11.08 -21.47 18.14
N PHE A 338 -12.28 -21.69 17.58
CA PHE A 338 -13.01 -22.95 17.76
C PHE A 338 -12.19 -24.14 17.27
N TRP A 339 -11.67 -24.06 16.03
CA TRP A 339 -10.80 -25.10 15.46
C TRP A 339 -9.55 -25.36 16.31
N ARG A 340 -8.87 -24.32 16.78
CA ARG A 340 -7.70 -24.45 17.66
C ARG A 340 -8.04 -25.14 18.98
N MET A 341 -9.16 -24.77 19.56
CA MET A 341 -9.60 -25.20 20.89
C MET A 341 -10.08 -26.64 20.91
N VAL A 342 -10.62 -27.17 19.80
CA VAL A 342 -11.01 -28.58 19.71
C VAL A 342 -9.84 -29.52 19.43
N GLY A 343 -8.64 -28.98 19.12
CA GLY A 343 -7.43 -29.78 18.98
C GLY A 343 -7.41 -30.70 17.76
N PHE A 344 -8.12 -30.35 16.68
CA PHE A 344 -8.19 -31.21 15.49
C PHE A 344 -6.78 -31.51 14.94
N GLY A 345 -6.49 -32.81 14.75
CA GLY A 345 -5.18 -33.30 14.29
C GLY A 345 -4.10 -33.42 15.38
N LYS A 346 -4.40 -33.08 16.66
CA LYS A 346 -3.49 -33.30 17.78
C LYS A 346 -3.78 -34.63 18.47
N LEU A 347 -2.73 -35.32 18.91
CA LEU A 347 -2.88 -36.51 19.73
C LEU A 347 -3.44 -36.12 21.12
N PRO A 348 -4.30 -36.95 21.75
CA PRO A 348 -4.90 -36.65 23.05
C PRO A 348 -3.89 -36.28 24.15
N LYS A 349 -2.69 -36.87 24.12
CA LYS A 349 -1.60 -36.56 25.08
C LYS A 349 -1.05 -35.13 24.99
N TYR A 350 -1.27 -34.43 23.87
CA TYR A 350 -0.76 -33.07 23.62
C TYR A 350 -1.88 -32.03 23.56
N HIS A 351 -3.10 -32.42 23.92
CA HIS A 351 -4.26 -31.55 23.85
C HIS A 351 -5.25 -31.86 24.97
N GLN A 352 -5.40 -30.92 25.89
CA GLN A 352 -6.45 -30.98 26.89
C GLN A 352 -7.78 -30.60 26.26
N ASP A 353 -8.80 -31.42 26.49
CA ASP A 353 -10.15 -31.13 25.99
C ASP A 353 -10.68 -29.84 26.66
N PRO A 354 -11.25 -28.90 25.89
CA PRO A 354 -11.71 -27.63 26.42
C PRO A 354 -12.91 -27.82 27.34
N THR A 355 -13.04 -26.95 28.33
CA THR A 355 -14.26 -26.90 29.15
C THR A 355 -15.46 -26.48 28.29
N THR A 356 -16.67 -26.80 28.77
CA THR A 356 -17.89 -26.43 28.06
C THR A 356 -18.03 -24.90 27.97
N GLU A 357 -17.62 -24.19 29.02
CA GLU A 357 -17.65 -22.73 29.10
C GLU A 357 -16.68 -22.07 28.13
N GLU A 358 -15.43 -22.57 28.03
CA GLU A 358 -14.45 -22.07 27.04
C GLU A 358 -14.93 -22.28 25.61
N LEU A 359 -15.50 -23.46 25.33
CA LEU A 359 -16.01 -23.77 24.00
C LEU A 359 -17.22 -22.89 23.66
N ALA A 360 -18.13 -22.66 24.62
CA ALA A 360 -19.26 -21.76 24.42
C ALA A 360 -18.82 -20.31 24.17
N LYS A 361 -17.71 -19.84 24.76
CA LYS A 361 -17.17 -18.49 24.49
C LYS A 361 -16.76 -18.28 23.04
N THR A 362 -16.40 -19.33 22.31
CA THR A 362 -16.06 -19.22 20.88
C THR A 362 -17.27 -18.91 19.99
N LEU A 363 -18.49 -19.07 20.50
CA LEU A 363 -19.75 -18.76 19.82
C LEU A 363 -20.33 -17.39 20.20
N ASP A 364 -19.62 -16.62 21.03
CA ASP A 364 -20.05 -15.26 21.37
C ASP A 364 -19.97 -14.34 20.15
N CYS A 365 -20.89 -13.39 20.08
CA CYS A 365 -20.82 -12.35 19.07
C CYS A 365 -19.55 -11.51 19.26
N TRP A 366 -19.10 -10.90 18.17
CA TRP A 366 -17.96 -9.99 18.22
C TRP A 366 -18.28 -8.77 19.09
N PRO A 367 -17.29 -8.20 19.80
CA PRO A 367 -17.52 -6.99 20.58
C PRO A 367 -18.01 -5.87 19.68
N SER A 368 -18.80 -4.97 20.24
CA SER A 368 -19.49 -3.89 19.51
C SER A 368 -20.64 -4.36 18.61
N MET A 369 -20.84 -5.68 18.45
CA MET A 369 -22.04 -6.22 17.81
C MET A 369 -23.05 -6.67 18.86
N ASN A 370 -24.33 -6.39 18.60
CA ASN A 370 -25.41 -6.79 19.47
C ASN A 370 -26.33 -7.81 18.77
N TYR A 371 -25.92 -9.08 18.78
CA TYR A 371 -26.76 -10.18 18.34
C TYR A 371 -26.39 -11.48 19.03
N TYR A 372 -27.33 -12.43 19.05
CA TYR A 372 -27.08 -13.79 19.51
C TYR A 372 -26.93 -14.72 18.33
N ILE A 373 -25.99 -15.67 18.42
CA ILE A 373 -25.82 -16.75 17.42
C ILE A 373 -27.12 -17.52 17.17
N THR A 374 -28.00 -17.60 18.18
CA THR A 374 -29.31 -18.25 18.08
C THR A 374 -30.28 -17.54 17.14
N GLY A 375 -30.06 -16.25 16.87
CA GLY A 375 -30.80 -15.49 15.87
C GLY A 375 -30.14 -15.46 14.49
N CYS A 376 -29.03 -16.19 14.29
CA CYS A 376 -28.37 -16.27 12.99
C CYS A 376 -28.89 -17.46 12.19
N ARG A 377 -29.17 -17.25 10.91
CA ARG A 377 -29.50 -18.33 9.97
C ARG A 377 -28.26 -19.15 9.66
N TYR A 378 -27.16 -18.47 9.35
CA TYR A 378 -25.91 -19.10 8.96
C TYR A 378 -24.86 -18.99 10.07
N VAL A 379 -24.11 -20.07 10.28
CA VAL A 379 -22.84 -20.03 11.00
C VAL A 379 -21.72 -20.40 10.03
N LEU A 380 -20.79 -19.47 9.84
CA LEU A 380 -19.63 -19.61 8.97
C LEU A 380 -18.44 -20.01 9.82
N MET A 381 -18.11 -21.31 9.82
CA MET A 381 -17.09 -21.92 10.65
C MET A 381 -15.88 -22.32 9.81
N PRO A 382 -14.79 -21.52 9.81
CA PRO A 382 -13.58 -21.88 9.11
C PRO A 382 -12.89 -23.07 9.80
N TRP A 383 -12.19 -23.87 9.01
CA TRP A 383 -11.49 -25.07 9.46
C TRP A 383 -10.17 -25.21 8.71
N LYS A 384 -9.21 -25.95 9.28
CA LYS A 384 -7.93 -26.21 8.64
C LYS A 384 -7.66 -27.72 8.53
N PHE A 385 -7.31 -28.16 7.33
CA PHE A 385 -6.97 -29.54 6.97
C PHE A 385 -5.59 -29.56 6.32
N ASN A 386 -4.63 -30.28 6.91
CA ASN A 386 -3.28 -30.44 6.36
C ASN A 386 -2.65 -29.11 5.87
N GLY A 387 -2.80 -28.04 6.67
CA GLY A 387 -2.27 -26.72 6.31
C GLY A 387 -3.16 -25.86 5.40
N CYS A 388 -4.25 -26.39 4.84
CA CYS A 388 -5.16 -25.66 3.95
C CYS A 388 -6.47 -25.29 4.66
N HIS A 389 -7.02 -24.12 4.34
CA HIS A 389 -8.29 -23.65 4.90
C HIS A 389 -9.49 -24.18 4.10
N ALA A 390 -10.57 -24.47 4.83
CA ALA A 390 -11.87 -24.83 4.31
C ALA A 390 -12.97 -24.12 5.12
N LEU A 391 -14.20 -24.12 4.63
CA LEU A 391 -15.33 -23.50 5.30
C LEU A 391 -16.47 -24.50 5.52
N PHE A 392 -16.98 -24.54 6.74
CA PHE A 392 -18.22 -25.20 7.11
C PHE A 392 -19.30 -24.13 7.20
N VAL A 393 -20.38 -24.30 6.46
CA VAL A 393 -21.54 -23.40 6.53
C VAL A 393 -22.73 -24.15 7.07
N ILE A 394 -23.14 -23.80 8.29
CA ILE A 394 -24.27 -24.40 8.98
C ILE A 394 -25.50 -23.52 8.73
N ASP A 395 -26.48 -23.99 7.95
CA ASP A 395 -27.79 -23.36 7.76
C ASP A 395 -28.77 -23.92 8.79
N HIS A 396 -29.03 -23.15 9.84
CA HIS A 396 -29.94 -23.53 10.93
C HIS A 396 -31.41 -23.62 10.49
N VAL A 397 -31.79 -22.89 9.43
CA VAL A 397 -33.16 -22.88 8.90
C VAL A 397 -33.39 -24.12 8.04
N LYS A 398 -32.47 -24.40 7.11
CA LYS A 398 -32.56 -25.57 6.24
C LYS A 398 -32.14 -26.89 6.90
N LYS A 399 -31.55 -26.83 8.09
CA LYS A 399 -30.96 -28.01 8.77
C LYS A 399 -29.98 -28.73 7.84
N HIS A 400 -29.01 -27.95 7.35
CA HIS A 400 -28.09 -28.36 6.29
C HIS A 400 -26.68 -27.82 6.55
N VAL A 401 -25.66 -28.63 6.28
CA VAL A 401 -24.24 -28.25 6.39
C VAL A 401 -23.56 -28.32 5.02
N THR A 402 -23.02 -27.19 4.55
CA THR A 402 -22.24 -27.12 3.32
C THR A 402 -20.75 -27.05 3.62
N PHE A 403 -19.94 -27.86 2.92
CA PHE A 403 -18.49 -27.82 2.96
C PHE A 403 -17.95 -27.12 1.72
N ILE A 404 -17.04 -26.17 1.92
CA ILE A 404 -16.31 -25.52 0.83
C ILE A 404 -14.82 -25.83 1.02
N ASP A 405 -14.30 -26.66 0.13
CA ASP A 405 -12.88 -27.03 0.07
C ASP A 405 -12.30 -26.53 -1.26
N PHE A 406 -11.18 -25.82 -1.16
CA PHE A 406 -10.47 -25.25 -2.31
C PHE A 406 -9.27 -26.09 -2.71
N THR A 407 -9.06 -27.26 -2.08
CA THR A 407 -7.94 -28.14 -2.41
C THR A 407 -8.38 -29.24 -3.39
N PRO A 408 -7.45 -29.82 -4.17
CA PRO A 408 -7.77 -30.91 -5.08
C PRO A 408 -8.38 -32.10 -4.34
N THR A 409 -9.42 -32.70 -4.94
CA THR A 409 -9.96 -33.97 -4.44
C THR A 409 -8.89 -35.06 -4.58
N GLN A 410 -8.53 -35.68 -3.46
CA GLN A 410 -7.50 -36.71 -3.42
C GLN A 410 -8.00 -38.01 -4.06
N ASN A 411 -7.10 -38.72 -4.77
CA ASN A 411 -7.46 -39.93 -5.53
C ASN A 411 -8.21 -40.98 -4.71
N TRP A 412 -7.78 -41.22 -3.47
CA TRP A 412 -8.38 -42.23 -2.59
C TRP A 412 -9.81 -41.91 -2.14
N CYS A 413 -10.24 -40.64 -2.23
CA CYS A 413 -11.59 -40.21 -1.87
C CYS A 413 -12.42 -39.72 -3.07
N LYS A 414 -11.95 -39.85 -4.32
CA LYS A 414 -12.69 -39.37 -5.49
C LYS A 414 -14.11 -39.92 -5.60
N HIS A 415 -14.29 -41.21 -5.29
CA HIS A 415 -15.59 -41.87 -5.32
C HIS A 415 -16.46 -41.57 -4.09
N MET A 416 -15.86 -41.02 -3.02
CA MET A 416 -16.56 -40.64 -1.79
C MET A 416 -15.89 -39.42 -1.14
N PRO A 417 -16.03 -38.21 -1.71
CA PRO A 417 -15.28 -37.03 -1.27
C PRO A 417 -15.53 -36.67 0.21
N TYR A 418 -16.72 -37.01 0.72
CA TYR A 418 -17.10 -36.85 2.12
C TYR A 418 -16.16 -37.56 3.11
N LYS A 419 -15.56 -38.70 2.70
CA LYS A 419 -14.66 -39.48 3.54
C LYS A 419 -13.47 -38.67 4.05
N ARG A 420 -13.04 -37.66 3.29
CA ARG A 420 -11.97 -36.73 3.69
C ARG A 420 -12.34 -35.88 4.90
N PHE A 421 -13.61 -35.53 5.05
CA PHE A 421 -14.08 -34.59 6.07
C PHE A 421 -14.69 -35.28 7.27
N ALA A 422 -14.95 -36.59 7.21
CA ALA A 422 -15.70 -37.34 8.21
C ALA A 422 -15.23 -37.09 9.66
N GLU A 423 -13.92 -37.17 9.93
CA GLU A 423 -13.37 -36.93 11.26
C GLU A 423 -13.61 -35.50 11.76
N ALA A 424 -13.39 -34.51 10.89
CA ALA A 424 -13.65 -33.11 11.21
C ALA A 424 -15.14 -32.84 11.43
N ILE A 425 -16.01 -33.48 10.65
CA ILE A 425 -17.46 -33.34 10.79
C ILE A 425 -17.92 -33.91 12.13
N ILE A 426 -17.47 -35.12 12.48
CA ILE A 426 -17.80 -35.76 13.76
C ILE A 426 -17.33 -34.87 14.91
N MET A 427 -16.09 -34.37 14.84
CA MET A 427 -15.52 -33.52 15.88
C MET A 427 -16.25 -32.18 15.98
N ALA A 428 -16.41 -31.47 14.86
CA ALA A 428 -17.09 -30.19 14.78
C ALA A 428 -18.52 -30.32 15.31
N SER A 429 -19.27 -31.34 14.89
CA SER A 429 -20.66 -31.56 15.32
C SER A 429 -20.78 -31.82 16.82
N LYS A 430 -19.95 -32.72 17.37
CA LYS A 430 -19.95 -33.04 18.80
C LYS A 430 -19.63 -31.80 19.65
N LYS A 431 -18.58 -31.07 19.28
CA LYS A 431 -18.11 -29.89 20.01
C LYS A 431 -19.08 -28.71 19.83
N TYR A 432 -19.62 -28.51 18.63
CA TYR A 432 -20.61 -27.47 18.35
C TYR A 432 -21.89 -27.69 19.13
N LYS A 433 -22.39 -28.95 19.22
CA LYS A 433 -23.55 -29.30 20.05
C LYS A 433 -23.36 -28.90 21.52
N ILE A 434 -22.22 -29.23 22.10
CA ILE A 434 -21.86 -28.87 23.48
C ILE A 434 -21.87 -27.35 23.65
N ALA A 435 -21.15 -26.63 22.78
CA ALA A 435 -21.04 -25.17 22.85
C ALA A 435 -22.40 -24.46 22.65
N TYR A 436 -23.17 -24.89 21.65
CA TYR A 436 -24.43 -24.28 21.27
C TYR A 436 -25.54 -24.56 22.30
N SER A 437 -25.52 -25.71 22.97
CA SER A 437 -26.44 -26.02 24.08
C SER A 437 -26.36 -25.01 25.23
N LYS A 438 -25.20 -24.39 25.45
CA LYS A 438 -25.04 -23.29 26.43
C LYS A 438 -25.62 -21.96 25.93
N LYS A 439 -25.73 -21.77 24.61
CA LYS A 439 -26.32 -20.56 23.99
C LYS A 439 -27.83 -20.66 23.81
N ARG A 440 -28.36 -21.88 23.64
CA ARG A 440 -29.79 -22.14 23.46
C ARG A 440 -30.27 -23.23 24.40
N SER A 441 -30.99 -22.83 25.45
CA SER A 441 -31.65 -23.78 26.34
C SER A 441 -32.60 -24.70 25.55
N GLY A 442 -32.59 -25.99 25.89
CA GLY A 442 -33.41 -27.01 25.21
C GLY A 442 -32.88 -27.48 23.85
N TRP A 443 -31.70 -27.06 23.40
CA TRP A 443 -31.09 -27.56 22.17
C TRP A 443 -30.64 -29.03 22.31
N ALA A 444 -31.32 -29.93 21.61
CA ALA A 444 -30.99 -31.37 21.56
C ALA A 444 -30.46 -31.84 20.20
N GLU A 445 -30.49 -30.97 19.19
CA GLU A 445 -30.13 -31.30 17.82
C GLU A 445 -28.63 -31.58 17.67
N ASP A 446 -28.30 -32.37 16.65
CA ASP A 446 -26.95 -32.74 16.29
C ASP A 446 -26.76 -32.49 14.80
N ILE A 447 -25.90 -31.53 14.45
CA ILE A 447 -25.68 -31.15 13.06
C ILE A 447 -25.08 -32.29 12.24
N PHE A 448 -24.49 -33.31 12.88
CA PHE A 448 -24.05 -34.54 12.22
C PHE A 448 -25.21 -35.29 11.55
N LYS A 449 -26.44 -35.13 12.06
CA LYS A 449 -27.64 -35.80 11.53
C LYS A 449 -28.33 -35.01 10.42
N TRP A 450 -27.84 -33.81 10.11
CA TRP A 450 -28.39 -32.96 9.07
C TRP A 450 -27.94 -33.40 7.67
N GLU A 451 -28.53 -32.81 6.63
CA GLU A 451 -28.05 -33.03 5.27
C GLU A 451 -26.69 -32.34 5.08
N HIS A 452 -25.81 -33.00 4.31
CA HIS A 452 -24.43 -32.59 4.10
C HIS A 452 -24.10 -32.53 2.60
N THR A 453 -23.58 -31.40 2.12
CA THR A 453 -23.13 -31.28 0.72
C THR A 453 -21.75 -30.66 0.63
N ILE A 454 -20.96 -31.10 -0.35
CA ILE A 454 -19.72 -30.42 -0.72
C ILE A 454 -20.03 -29.45 -1.87
N GLN A 455 -19.69 -28.18 -1.68
CA GLN A 455 -19.85 -27.15 -2.67
C GLN A 455 -18.92 -27.41 -3.85
N THR A 456 -19.50 -27.58 -5.03
CA THR A 456 -18.77 -27.75 -6.29
C THR A 456 -18.68 -26.42 -7.05
N GLY A 457 -17.79 -26.38 -8.06
CA GLY A 457 -17.62 -25.20 -8.91
C GLY A 457 -16.88 -24.02 -8.25
N VAL A 458 -16.12 -24.29 -7.19
CA VAL A 458 -15.19 -23.35 -6.56
C VAL A 458 -13.79 -23.49 -7.18
N PRO A 459 -12.96 -22.43 -7.17
CA PRO A 459 -11.58 -22.52 -7.64
C PRO A 459 -10.78 -23.54 -6.84
N ILE A 460 -9.88 -24.26 -7.50
CA ILE A 460 -8.98 -25.21 -6.85
C ILE A 460 -7.57 -24.61 -6.80
N ASP A 461 -7.06 -24.44 -5.59
CA ASP A 461 -5.69 -24.02 -5.33
C ASP A 461 -4.78 -25.24 -5.16
N LEU A 462 -3.97 -25.50 -6.19
CA LEU A 462 -3.04 -26.62 -6.23
C LEU A 462 -1.92 -26.50 -5.18
N ARG A 463 -1.56 -25.26 -4.80
CA ARG A 463 -0.44 -25.01 -3.86
C ARG A 463 -0.90 -24.92 -2.41
N GLY A 464 -2.19 -24.68 -2.16
CA GLY A 464 -2.76 -24.54 -0.82
C GLY A 464 -2.53 -23.19 -0.15
N CYS A 465 -1.66 -22.34 -0.70
CA CYS A 465 -1.25 -21.05 -0.13
C CYS A 465 -2.32 -19.95 -0.19
N ASN A 466 -3.36 -20.10 -1.00
CA ASN A 466 -4.42 -19.12 -1.21
C ASN A 466 -5.77 -19.54 -0.62
N THR A 467 -5.84 -20.74 -0.04
CA THR A 467 -7.07 -21.32 0.52
C THR A 467 -7.70 -20.43 1.61
N SER A 468 -6.89 -19.75 2.43
CA SER A 468 -7.33 -18.76 3.42
C SER A 468 -8.10 -17.60 2.79
N TYR A 469 -7.55 -17.01 1.73
CA TYR A 469 -8.17 -15.91 1.00
C TYR A 469 -9.46 -16.33 0.28
N LEU A 470 -9.48 -17.54 -0.27
CA LEU A 470 -10.68 -18.11 -0.91
C LEU A 470 -11.81 -18.37 0.10
N VAL A 471 -11.47 -18.84 1.30
CA VAL A 471 -12.43 -18.97 2.41
C VAL A 471 -13.02 -17.60 2.78
N LEU A 472 -12.19 -16.56 2.92
CA LEU A 472 -12.68 -15.21 3.23
C LEU A 472 -13.62 -14.67 2.14
N GLN A 473 -13.30 -14.89 0.86
CA GLN A 473 -14.18 -14.55 -0.26
C GLN A 473 -15.52 -15.31 -0.17
N ALA A 474 -15.49 -16.61 0.12
CA ALA A 474 -16.71 -17.39 0.29
C ALA A 474 -17.56 -16.90 1.48
N MET A 475 -16.94 -16.57 2.61
CA MET A 475 -17.63 -16.00 3.78
C MET A 475 -18.30 -14.66 3.46
N ALA A 476 -17.66 -13.82 2.64
CA ALA A 476 -18.22 -12.53 2.22
C ALA A 476 -19.41 -12.68 1.26
N MET A 477 -19.35 -13.65 0.34
CA MET A 477 -20.36 -13.86 -0.69
C MET A 477 -21.55 -14.72 -0.26
N TRP A 478 -21.40 -15.54 0.78
CA TRP A 478 -22.42 -16.50 1.19
C TRP A 478 -23.77 -15.82 1.48
N GLY A 479 -24.89 -16.45 1.11
CA GLY A 479 -26.23 -15.97 1.44
C GLY A 479 -26.75 -14.77 0.62
N ASN A 480 -26.06 -14.37 -0.45
CA ASN A 480 -26.44 -13.20 -1.27
C ASN A 480 -27.27 -13.55 -2.53
N ASP A 481 -27.91 -14.72 -2.60
CA ASP A 481 -28.67 -15.30 -3.74
C ASP A 481 -27.96 -15.34 -5.12
N ARG A 482 -26.76 -14.79 -5.21
CA ARG A 482 -25.91 -14.75 -6.40
C ARG A 482 -24.90 -15.90 -6.37
N ARG A 483 -24.59 -16.42 -7.56
CA ARG A 483 -23.49 -17.38 -7.74
C ARG A 483 -22.17 -16.73 -7.28
N MET A 484 -21.40 -17.46 -6.47
CA MET A 484 -20.09 -17.01 -6.01
C MET A 484 -19.16 -16.80 -7.22
N LYS A 485 -18.57 -15.61 -7.32
CA LYS A 485 -17.56 -15.24 -8.33
C LYS A 485 -16.26 -14.93 -7.61
N PHE A 486 -15.33 -15.87 -7.66
CA PHE A 486 -14.04 -15.72 -7.01
C PHE A 486 -13.07 -14.91 -7.87
N VAL A 487 -12.32 -14.02 -7.23
CA VAL A 487 -11.13 -13.43 -7.83
C VAL A 487 -10.01 -14.46 -7.69
N GLY A 488 -9.60 -15.03 -8.82
CA GLY A 488 -8.55 -16.06 -8.86
C GLY A 488 -7.13 -15.51 -8.80
N ASP A 489 -6.95 -14.23 -9.10
CA ASP A 489 -5.65 -13.57 -9.02
C ASP A 489 -5.27 -13.32 -7.55
N ALA A 490 -4.32 -14.13 -7.06
CA ALA A 490 -3.83 -14.06 -5.70
C ALA A 490 -3.19 -12.70 -5.37
N LYS A 491 -2.54 -12.03 -6.34
CA LYS A 491 -1.92 -10.73 -6.13
C LYS A 491 -2.97 -9.67 -5.88
N ILE A 492 -4.02 -9.63 -6.70
CA ILE A 492 -5.14 -8.69 -6.53
C ILE A 492 -5.80 -8.89 -5.16
N VAL A 493 -6.10 -10.14 -4.79
CA VAL A 493 -6.78 -10.44 -3.53
C VAL A 493 -5.94 -10.04 -2.32
N ARG A 494 -4.64 -10.36 -2.33
CA ARG A 494 -3.70 -10.01 -1.24
C ARG A 494 -3.51 -8.51 -1.10
N ARG A 495 -3.31 -7.80 -2.21
CA ARG A 495 -3.15 -6.35 -2.23
C ARG A 495 -4.40 -5.65 -1.72
N ASN A 496 -5.58 -6.01 -2.21
CA ASN A 496 -6.84 -5.47 -1.70
C ASN A 496 -7.03 -5.75 -0.19
N PHE A 497 -6.64 -6.95 0.26
CA PHE A 497 -6.71 -7.29 1.68
C PHE A 497 -5.79 -6.41 2.54
N VAL A 498 -4.57 -6.10 2.08
CA VAL A 498 -3.69 -5.14 2.77
C VAL A 498 -4.34 -3.75 2.85
N ILE A 499 -5.00 -3.29 1.80
CA ILE A 499 -5.72 -2.01 1.81
C ILE A 499 -6.86 -2.04 2.83
N ASP A 500 -7.67 -3.10 2.85
CA ASP A 500 -8.75 -3.26 3.82
C ASP A 500 -8.24 -3.25 5.27
N LEU A 501 -7.07 -3.86 5.52
CA LEU A 501 -6.42 -3.85 6.84
C LEU A 501 -5.92 -2.45 7.23
N LEU A 502 -5.23 -1.75 6.34
CA LEU A 502 -4.66 -0.43 6.61
C LEU A 502 -5.74 0.64 6.77
N SER A 503 -6.79 0.56 5.95
CA SER A 503 -7.94 1.48 5.96
C SER A 503 -8.99 1.12 7.01
N TYR A 504 -8.78 0.06 7.80
CA TYR A 504 -9.74 -0.35 8.83
C TYR A 504 -10.04 0.80 9.80
N GLU A 505 -11.32 1.08 10.03
CA GLU A 505 -11.81 2.21 10.84
C GLU A 505 -11.29 2.16 12.28
N ASP A 506 -11.34 1.00 12.92
CA ASP A 506 -10.83 0.84 14.30
C ASP A 506 -9.34 0.50 14.36
N ASN A 507 -8.56 0.83 13.31
CA ASN A 507 -7.11 0.71 13.36
C ASN A 507 -6.55 1.79 14.30
N SER A 508 -6.21 1.40 15.53
CA SER A 508 -5.69 2.32 16.54
C SER A 508 -4.26 2.78 16.25
N CYS A 509 -3.57 2.19 15.25
CA CYS A 509 -2.19 2.51 14.89
C CYS A 509 -2.08 3.35 13.61
N ARG A 510 -3.15 4.01 13.16
CA ARG A 510 -3.09 4.91 11.99
C ARG A 510 -1.98 5.95 12.11
N TYR A 511 -1.74 6.49 13.30
CA TYR A 511 -0.68 7.46 13.56
C TYR A 511 0.75 6.92 13.32
N ALA A 512 0.94 5.60 13.36
CA ALA A 512 2.23 4.95 13.14
C ALA A 512 2.50 4.65 11.66
N ILE A 513 1.48 4.80 10.80
CA ILE A 513 1.63 4.66 9.35
C ILE A 513 2.20 5.98 8.81
N PRO A 514 3.26 5.98 7.99
CA PRO A 514 3.79 7.17 7.32
C PRO A 514 2.70 8.00 6.62
N ALA A 515 2.73 9.33 6.76
CA ALA A 515 1.62 10.18 6.31
C ALA A 515 1.43 10.15 4.78
N ASN A 516 2.49 9.92 4.01
CA ASN A 516 2.41 9.70 2.57
C ASN A 516 1.59 8.44 2.22
N ILE A 517 1.68 7.38 3.01
CA ILE A 517 0.87 6.17 2.86
C ILE A 517 -0.57 6.45 3.31
N GLN A 518 -0.77 7.15 4.42
CA GLN A 518 -2.12 7.55 4.86
C GLN A 518 -2.85 8.36 3.78
N GLN A 519 -2.17 9.32 3.16
CA GLN A 519 -2.74 10.13 2.07
C GLN A 519 -3.12 9.26 0.87
N ARG A 520 -2.28 8.29 0.48
CA ARG A 520 -2.60 7.36 -0.61
C ARG A 520 -3.80 6.47 -0.27
N LEU A 521 -3.94 6.02 0.97
CA LEU A 521 -5.13 5.25 1.40
C LEU A 521 -6.40 6.09 1.28
N ILE A 522 -6.34 7.38 1.66
CA ILE A 522 -7.44 8.33 1.46
C ILE A 522 -7.76 8.50 -0.03
N ASP A 523 -6.74 8.66 -0.88
CA ASP A 523 -6.92 8.83 -2.32
C ASP A 523 -7.47 7.56 -2.98
N ILE A 524 -7.10 6.38 -2.51
CA ILE A 524 -7.65 5.08 -2.95
C ILE A 524 -9.14 4.98 -2.57
N ALA A 525 -9.52 5.42 -1.37
CA ALA A 525 -10.90 5.40 -0.90
C ALA A 525 -11.80 6.40 -1.65
N LYS A 526 -11.25 7.54 -2.09
CA LYS A 526 -11.99 8.55 -2.89
C LYS A 526 -12.27 8.11 -4.35
N LYS A 527 -11.64 7.03 -4.82
CA LYS A 527 -11.81 6.50 -6.18
C LYS A 527 -12.87 5.39 -6.27
N ASP A 528 -13.57 5.11 -5.17
CA ASP A 528 -14.81 4.33 -5.14
C ASP A 528 -16.01 5.21 -5.48
#